data_AF-A0A5N5JJ47-F1
#
_entry.id   AF-A0A5N5JJ47-F1
#
_cell.length_a   1.000
_cell.length_b   1.000
_cell.length_c   1.000
_cell.angle_alpha   90.00
_cell.angle_beta   90.00
_cell.angle_gamma   90.00
#
_symmetry.space_group_name_H-M   'P 1'
#
loop_
_entity.id
_entity.type
_entity.pdbx_description
1 polymer ?
#
loop_
_entity_poly.entity_id
_entity_poly.type
_entity_poly.pdbx_seq_one_letter_code
_entity_poly.pdbx_strand_id
1 'polypeptide(L)'
;MAATSKRLCFHLPCAALFLILALFLQPGGGQKKKENMLVEKVEQMMEWSSRRSVIRMNGEKFRRFVKAPPRNYSVIVMFTALQPQRQCSLNMNSAPTFMHFPAKGKPKRADTFDLQRIGFASEQLAKWIHDRTDVQIRVFRPPNYSGTIALALLVSLVGGLLYLRRNNLEFIYNKTGWAMAALCVVFAMTSGQMWNHIRGPPYAHKNPQNGQVSYIHGSSQAQFVAESHIILLLNTAITMGMVLLNEAATSKGDVGKRRIICLVGLGLVVFFFSFLLSIFRSKYHGYPYSFLIK
;
A
#
# COMPACT_ATOMS: atom_id res chain seq x y z
N MET A 1 33.57 46.19 93.95
CA MET A 1 33.88 44.78 93.62
C MET A 1 32.80 44.28 92.67
N ALA A 2 33.24 43.64 91.59
CA ALA A 2 32.45 43.21 90.44
C ALA A 2 31.57 41.98 90.74
N ALA A 3 30.43 41.88 90.05
CA ALA A 3 29.76 40.60 89.77
C ALA A 3 29.03 40.71 88.42
N THR A 4 29.71 40.27 87.38
CA THR A 4 29.26 40.18 85.99
C THR A 4 28.68 38.80 85.71
N SER A 5 27.63 38.77 84.88
CA SER A 5 27.32 37.72 83.90
C SER A 5 26.76 36.37 84.38
N LYS A 6 25.58 36.00 83.86
CA LYS A 6 25.35 34.84 82.97
C LYS A 6 23.84 34.57 82.78
N ARG A 7 23.22 35.17 81.77
CA ARG A 7 21.99 34.67 81.12
C ARG A 7 22.31 34.40 79.65
N LEU A 8 22.94 33.27 79.35
CA LEU A 8 23.09 32.79 77.97
C LEU A 8 23.56 31.33 77.99
N CYS A 9 22.65 30.37 77.74
CA CYS A 9 22.92 29.03 77.19
C CYS A 9 21.78 28.06 77.54
N PHE A 10 20.62 28.16 76.86
CA PHE A 10 19.70 27.02 76.75
C PHE A 10 18.95 26.93 75.41
N HIS A 11 19.11 27.90 74.49
CA HIS A 11 18.49 27.90 73.15
C HIS A 11 19.37 27.34 72.03
N LEU A 12 20.63 26.97 72.31
CA LEU A 12 21.60 26.57 71.29
C LEU A 12 21.41 25.15 70.68
N PRO A 13 20.96 24.11 71.41
CA PRO A 13 20.90 22.76 70.83
C PRO A 13 19.65 22.51 69.97
N CYS A 14 18.55 23.25 70.20
CA CYS A 14 17.31 23.08 69.44
C CYS A 14 17.36 23.81 68.08
N ALA A 15 17.97 24.99 68.02
CA ALA A 15 18.19 25.74 66.78
C ALA A 15 19.18 25.03 65.83
N ALA A 16 20.22 24.39 66.39
CA ALA A 16 21.17 23.60 65.61
C ALA A 16 20.52 22.34 65.00
N LEU A 17 19.63 21.66 65.74
CA LEU A 17 18.91 20.49 65.23
C LEU A 17 17.91 20.88 64.13
N PHE A 18 17.24 22.04 64.26
CA PHE A 18 16.33 22.56 63.25
C PHE A 18 17.05 23.00 61.96
N LEU A 19 18.25 23.60 62.09
CA LEU A 19 19.12 23.95 60.96
C LEU A 19 19.67 22.72 60.25
N ILE A 20 20.01 21.66 60.98
CA ILE A 20 20.45 20.39 60.39
C ILE A 20 19.28 19.70 59.68
N LEU A 21 18.07 19.68 60.27
CA LEU A 21 16.88 19.14 59.62
C LEU A 21 16.48 19.95 58.37
N ALA A 22 16.66 21.28 58.38
CA ALA A 22 16.42 22.16 57.24
C ALA A 22 17.49 22.05 56.14
N LEU A 23 18.74 21.73 56.49
CA LEU A 23 19.82 21.44 55.53
C LEU A 23 19.65 20.06 54.86
N PHE A 24 19.04 19.09 55.55
CA PHE A 24 18.68 17.79 54.96
C PHE A 24 17.37 17.82 54.16
N LEU A 25 16.59 18.90 54.23
CA LEU A 25 15.36 19.11 53.46
C LEU A 25 15.55 20.09 52.29
N GLN A 26 16.57 19.87 51.46
CA GLN A 26 16.62 20.53 50.15
C GLN A 26 15.57 19.90 49.22
N PRO A 27 14.62 20.68 48.66
CA PRO A 27 13.75 20.17 47.63
C PRO A 27 14.55 20.01 46.32
N GLY A 28 14.81 18.77 45.92
CA GLY A 28 14.70 18.37 44.51
C GLY A 28 15.74 18.89 43.50
N GLY A 29 17.06 18.82 43.76
CA GLY A 29 18.07 19.02 42.72
C GLY A 29 17.96 18.04 41.52
N GLY A 30 17.41 16.84 41.76
CA GLY A 30 17.19 15.82 40.73
C GLY A 30 16.05 16.12 39.74
N GLN A 31 15.07 16.96 40.11
CA GLN A 31 13.98 17.36 39.21
C GLN A 31 14.45 18.46 38.25
N LYS A 32 15.17 19.47 38.75
CA LYS A 32 15.72 20.59 37.96
C LYS A 32 16.69 20.10 36.87
N LYS A 33 17.53 19.10 37.19
CA LYS A 33 18.45 18.48 36.21
C LYS A 33 17.70 17.72 35.10
N LYS A 34 16.58 17.05 35.43
CA LYS A 34 15.74 16.35 34.44
C LYS A 34 15.02 17.31 33.51
N GLU A 35 14.53 18.41 34.05
CA GLU A 35 13.85 19.46 33.29
C GLU A 35 14.82 20.15 32.31
N ASN A 36 16.01 20.52 32.77
CA ASN A 36 17.05 21.09 31.90
C ASN A 36 17.43 20.14 30.74
N MET A 37 17.56 18.84 31.02
CA MET A 37 17.81 17.83 29.98
C MET A 37 16.65 17.66 28.99
N LEU A 38 15.41 17.88 29.44
CA LEU A 38 14.23 17.81 28.56
C LEU A 38 14.20 18.99 27.60
N VAL A 39 14.45 20.20 28.11
CA VAL A 39 14.52 21.43 27.31
C VAL A 39 15.58 21.31 26.22
N GLU A 40 16.80 20.88 26.58
CA GLU A 40 17.90 20.66 25.63
C GLU A 40 17.50 19.66 24.52
N LYS A 41 16.80 18.57 24.88
CA LYS A 41 16.33 17.59 23.89
C LYS A 41 15.32 18.19 22.92
N VAL A 42 14.38 19.00 23.40
CA VAL A 42 13.34 19.61 22.56
C VAL A 42 13.95 20.66 21.64
N GLU A 43 14.85 21.50 22.13
CA GLU A 43 15.56 22.49 21.31
C GLU A 43 16.34 21.82 20.17
N GLN A 44 17.08 20.75 20.45
CA GLN A 44 17.79 19.99 19.42
C GLN A 44 16.85 19.38 18.38
N MET A 45 15.68 18.89 18.78
CA MET A 45 14.68 18.37 17.84
C MET A 45 14.06 19.48 16.98
N MET A 46 13.80 20.65 17.57
CA MET A 46 13.27 21.82 16.85
C MET A 46 14.29 22.33 15.83
N GLU A 47 15.57 22.38 16.20
CA GLU A 47 16.65 22.73 15.27
C GLU A 47 16.71 21.76 14.09
N TRP A 48 16.63 20.44 14.34
CA TRP A 48 16.63 19.46 13.25
C TRP A 48 15.38 19.53 12.38
N SER A 49 14.21 19.80 12.98
CA SER A 49 12.97 19.97 12.24
C SER A 49 13.00 21.19 11.33
N SER A 50 13.72 22.25 11.71
CA SER A 50 13.88 23.44 10.86
C SER A 50 14.69 23.13 9.59
N ARG A 51 15.65 22.21 9.68
CA ARG A 51 16.51 21.83 8.56
C ARG A 51 15.85 20.82 7.63
N ARG A 52 15.07 19.88 8.17
CA ARG A 52 14.40 18.80 7.40
C ARG A 52 13.06 18.45 8.02
N SER A 53 12.04 18.25 7.18
CA SER A 53 10.70 17.82 7.62
C SER A 53 10.65 16.42 8.25
N VAL A 54 11.62 15.56 7.94
CA VAL A 54 11.76 14.22 8.52
C VAL A 54 13.13 14.06 9.18
N ILE A 55 13.13 13.83 10.50
CA ILE A 55 14.36 13.65 11.28
C ILE A 55 14.90 12.23 11.06
N ARG A 56 16.09 12.13 10.45
CA ARG A 56 16.81 10.86 10.31
C ARG A 56 17.39 10.41 11.67
N MET A 57 16.88 9.29 12.18
CA MET A 57 17.28 8.71 13.46
C MET A 57 18.35 7.63 13.28
N ASN A 58 19.49 7.78 13.96
CA ASN A 58 20.48 6.71 14.17
C ASN A 58 20.17 5.91 15.44
N GLY A 59 20.83 4.78 15.66
CA GLY A 59 20.64 3.95 16.85
C GLY A 59 20.85 4.70 18.17
N GLU A 60 21.87 5.56 18.24
CA GLU A 60 22.16 6.39 19.41
C GLU A 60 21.10 7.50 19.61
N LYS A 61 20.70 8.18 18.53
CA LYS A 61 19.62 9.17 18.57
C LYS A 61 18.32 8.53 19.03
N PHE A 62 17.96 7.37 18.50
CA PHE A 62 16.78 6.63 18.92
C PHE A 62 16.83 6.26 20.42
N ARG A 63 17.99 5.83 20.93
CA ARG A 63 18.16 5.55 22.36
C ARG A 63 17.98 6.82 23.21
N ARG A 64 18.58 7.95 22.83
CA ARG A 64 18.57 9.21 23.60
C ARG A 64 17.22 9.94 23.57
N PHE A 65 16.57 9.98 22.42
CA PHE A 65 15.35 10.77 22.20
C PHE A 65 14.06 9.95 22.28
N VAL A 66 14.10 8.65 21.95
CA VAL A 66 12.89 7.81 21.96
C VAL A 66 12.84 6.89 23.18
N LYS A 67 13.95 6.26 23.60
CA LYS A 67 13.94 5.30 24.73
C LYS A 67 14.27 5.92 26.09
N ALA A 68 15.21 6.86 26.17
CA ALA A 68 15.71 7.37 27.43
C ALA A 68 14.74 8.40 28.07
N PRO A 69 14.34 8.23 29.34
CA PRO A 69 13.66 9.29 30.09
C PRO A 69 14.59 10.50 30.30
N PRO A 70 14.06 11.71 30.60
CA PRO A 70 12.65 12.10 30.67
C PRO A 70 12.04 12.33 29.26
N ARG A 71 10.72 12.12 29.12
CA ARG A 71 9.95 12.35 27.88
C ARG A 71 8.62 13.03 28.21
N ASN A 72 8.32 14.13 27.51
CA ASN A 72 7.02 14.80 27.55
C ASN A 72 6.51 15.10 26.12
N TYR A 73 6.86 14.23 25.18
CA TYR A 73 6.50 14.34 23.77
C TYR A 73 6.25 12.94 23.23
N SER A 74 5.32 12.81 22.27
CA SER A 74 5.11 11.59 21.51
C SER A 74 6.00 11.60 20.27
N VAL A 75 6.42 10.41 19.83
CA VAL A 75 7.24 10.27 18.62
C VAL A 75 6.65 9.16 17.75
N ILE A 76 6.47 9.45 16.47
CA ILE A 76 6.10 8.44 15.47
C ILE A 76 7.35 8.12 14.67
N VAL A 77 7.75 6.85 14.68
CA VAL A 77 8.97 6.38 14.01
C VAL A 77 8.59 5.51 12.83
N MET A 78 9.08 5.88 11.65
CA MET A 78 9.02 5.04 10.46
C MET A 78 10.25 4.15 10.39
N PHE A 79 10.06 2.84 10.49
CA PHE A 79 11.12 1.87 10.31
C PHE A 79 11.23 1.47 8.84
N THR A 80 12.38 1.75 8.22
CA THR A 80 12.61 1.55 6.77
C THR A 80 13.59 0.42 6.44
N ALA A 81 14.18 -0.24 7.45
CA ALA A 81 15.25 -1.21 7.23
C ALA A 81 14.81 -2.65 7.58
N LEU A 82 14.96 -3.54 6.61
CA LEU A 82 14.69 -4.99 6.65
C LEU A 82 15.94 -5.83 7.01
N GLN A 83 16.88 -5.30 7.80
CA GLN A 83 18.00 -6.14 8.24
C GLN A 83 17.43 -7.30 9.08
N PRO A 84 17.71 -8.59 8.74
CA PRO A 84 17.09 -9.74 9.39
C PRO A 84 17.30 -9.75 10.91
N GLN A 85 18.43 -9.22 11.37
CA GLN A 85 18.77 -9.03 12.79
C GLN A 85 17.83 -8.05 13.54
N ARG A 86 17.24 -7.08 12.84
CA ARG A 86 16.27 -6.10 13.40
C ARG A 86 14.83 -6.59 13.30
N GLN A 87 14.54 -7.51 12.40
CA GLN A 87 13.22 -8.09 12.20
C GLN A 87 12.81 -8.98 13.39
N CYS A 88 13.75 -9.80 13.89
CA CYS A 88 13.51 -10.66 15.06
C CYS A 88 13.33 -9.88 16.38
N SER A 89 14.00 -8.73 16.54
CA SER A 89 13.92 -7.94 17.77
C SER A 89 12.71 -7.00 17.85
N LEU A 90 12.13 -6.63 16.70
CA LEU A 90 10.97 -5.73 16.61
C LEU A 90 9.67 -6.44 16.19
N ASN A 91 9.72 -7.73 15.84
CA ASN A 91 8.57 -8.57 15.46
C ASN A 91 7.72 -7.91 14.34
N MET A 92 8.39 -7.48 13.27
CA MET A 92 7.78 -6.80 12.12
C MET A 92 7.83 -7.72 10.90
N ASN A 93 6.71 -7.90 10.20
CA ASN A 93 6.63 -8.84 9.07
C ASN A 93 6.93 -8.18 7.71
N SER A 94 6.88 -6.85 7.64
CA SER A 94 7.09 -6.08 6.42
C SER A 94 7.67 -4.70 6.74
N ALA A 95 8.32 -4.06 5.77
CA ALA A 95 8.73 -2.66 5.85
C ALA A 95 8.10 -1.88 4.69
N PRO A 96 7.82 -0.58 4.85
CA PRO A 96 7.98 0.22 6.07
C PRO A 96 6.85 -0.01 7.09
N THR A 97 7.14 0.16 8.38
CA THR A 97 6.13 0.14 9.45
C THR A 97 6.26 1.38 10.32
N PHE A 98 5.13 1.94 10.72
CA PHE A 98 5.10 3.10 11.62
C PHE A 98 4.76 2.62 13.03
N MET A 99 5.50 3.10 14.03
CA MET A 99 5.20 2.85 15.44
C MET A 99 5.10 4.17 16.19
N HIS A 100 4.03 4.32 16.97
CA HIS A 100 3.82 5.45 17.86
C HIS A 100 4.38 5.14 19.26
N PHE A 101 5.19 6.06 19.78
CA PHE A 101 5.71 6.03 21.13
C PHE A 101 5.00 7.12 21.95
N PRO A 102 4.11 6.76 22.89
CA PRO A 102 3.39 7.74 23.68
C PRO A 102 4.31 8.48 24.66
N ALA A 103 3.94 9.71 25.03
CA ALA A 103 4.69 10.53 25.98
C ALA A 103 4.79 9.87 27.37
N LYS A 104 3.73 9.15 27.79
CA LYS A 104 3.66 8.42 29.06
C LYS A 104 3.43 6.94 28.79
N GLY A 105 4.30 6.09 29.35
CA GLY A 105 4.18 4.63 29.27
C GLY A 105 5.00 3.96 28.16
N LYS A 106 4.86 2.63 28.09
CA LYS A 106 5.47 1.77 27.07
C LYS A 106 4.54 1.67 25.84
N PRO A 107 5.08 1.54 24.63
CA PRO A 107 4.26 1.37 23.42
C PRO A 107 3.44 0.07 23.51
N LYS A 108 2.16 0.13 23.12
CA LYS A 108 1.26 -1.03 23.04
C LYS A 108 1.28 -1.61 21.62
N ARG A 109 0.81 -2.86 21.45
CA ARG A 109 0.67 -3.46 20.10
C ARG A 109 -0.26 -2.67 19.17
N ALA A 110 -1.23 -1.94 19.72
CA ALA A 110 -2.15 -1.08 18.96
C ALA A 110 -1.52 0.25 18.48
N ASP A 111 -0.29 0.55 18.91
CA ASP A 111 0.51 1.70 18.46
C ASP A 111 1.40 1.35 17.26
N THR A 112 1.28 0.13 16.71
CA THR A 112 1.92 -0.26 15.46
C THR A 112 0.92 -0.13 14.31
N PHE A 113 1.25 0.69 13.31
CA PHE A 113 0.48 0.83 12.09
C PHE A 113 1.00 -0.17 11.05
N ASP A 114 0.17 -1.18 10.76
CA ASP A 114 0.45 -2.20 9.76
C ASP A 114 -0.10 -1.78 8.38
N LEU A 115 0.80 -1.46 7.46
CA LEU A 115 0.47 -1.03 6.10
C LEU A 115 -0.28 -2.11 5.31
N GLN A 116 0.03 -3.38 5.54
CA GLN A 116 -0.57 -4.46 4.76
C GLN A 116 -2.03 -4.69 5.16
N ARG A 117 -2.36 -4.47 6.44
CA ARG A 117 -3.72 -4.68 6.94
C ARG A 117 -4.61 -3.45 6.78
N ILE A 118 -4.08 -2.26 7.03
CA ILE A 118 -4.87 -1.02 7.05
C ILE A 118 -4.96 -0.42 5.65
N GLY A 119 -3.88 -0.51 4.88
CA GLY A 119 -3.76 0.00 3.51
C GLY A 119 -2.64 1.02 3.36
N PHE A 120 -2.37 1.38 2.10
CA PHE A 120 -1.27 2.25 1.69
C PHE A 120 -1.66 3.74 1.57
N ALA A 121 -2.92 4.07 1.83
CA ALA A 121 -3.43 5.41 1.65
C ALA A 121 -2.90 6.34 2.76
N SER A 122 -2.38 7.51 2.39
CA SER A 122 -1.85 8.51 3.33
C SER A 122 -2.94 9.06 4.25
N GLU A 123 -4.21 9.04 3.83
CA GLU A 123 -5.36 9.43 4.65
C GLU A 123 -5.59 8.47 5.83
N GLN A 124 -5.32 7.18 5.63
CA GLN A 124 -5.46 6.19 6.70
C GLN A 124 -4.38 6.38 7.77
N LEU A 125 -3.15 6.71 7.34
CA LEU A 125 -2.09 7.09 8.25
C LEU A 125 -2.44 8.38 9.00
N ALA A 126 -2.92 9.41 8.30
CA ALA A 126 -3.32 10.68 8.92
C ALA A 126 -4.43 10.49 9.96
N LYS A 127 -5.44 9.65 9.65
CA LYS A 127 -6.51 9.29 10.58
C LYS A 127 -5.98 8.52 11.79
N TRP A 128 -5.09 7.54 11.58
CA TRP A 128 -4.47 6.81 12.67
C TRP A 128 -3.62 7.71 13.59
N ILE A 129 -2.93 8.69 13.04
CA ILE A 129 -2.21 9.70 13.83
C ILE A 129 -3.19 10.57 14.62
N HIS A 130 -4.28 11.00 13.99
CA HIS A 130 -5.32 11.80 14.64
C HIS A 130 -5.92 11.06 15.83
N ASP A 131 -6.30 9.79 15.68
CA ASP A 131 -6.89 8.96 16.75
C ASP A 131 -5.93 8.72 17.95
N ARG A 132 -4.63 8.99 17.80
CA ARG A 132 -3.60 8.76 18.83
C ARG A 132 -3.01 10.02 19.43
N THR A 133 -3.02 11.12 18.69
CA THR A 133 -2.33 12.37 19.06
C THR A 133 -3.24 13.58 19.03
N ASP A 134 -4.49 13.43 18.57
CA ASP A 134 -5.46 14.48 18.30
C ASP A 134 -5.01 15.53 17.26
N VAL A 135 -3.84 15.34 16.64
CA VAL A 135 -3.29 16.24 15.61
C VAL A 135 -3.88 15.91 14.24
N GLN A 136 -4.54 16.88 13.61
CA GLN A 136 -5.08 16.75 12.26
C GLN A 136 -4.02 17.08 11.20
N ILE A 137 -3.59 16.06 10.43
CA ILE A 137 -2.66 16.22 9.31
C ILE A 137 -3.45 16.31 8.00
N ARG A 138 -3.30 17.42 7.27
CA ARG A 138 -3.88 17.58 5.93
C ARG A 138 -3.01 16.88 4.89
N VAL A 139 -3.58 15.90 4.20
CA VAL A 139 -2.91 15.16 3.13
C VAL A 139 -3.09 15.92 1.81
N PHE A 140 -2.01 16.46 1.27
CA PHE A 140 -1.99 17.04 -0.07
C PHE A 140 -1.47 16.00 -1.06
N ARG A 141 -2.28 15.67 -2.07
CA ARG A 141 -1.84 14.85 -3.21
C ARG A 141 -1.39 15.79 -4.32
N PRO A 142 -0.18 15.64 -4.89
CA PRO A 142 0.19 16.43 -6.05
C PRO A 142 -0.81 16.13 -7.18
N PRO A 143 -1.34 17.15 -7.87
CA PRO A 143 -2.24 16.94 -9.00
C PRO A 143 -1.54 16.06 -10.04
N ASN A 144 -2.16 14.93 -10.36
CA ASN A 144 -1.60 14.01 -11.35
C ASN A 144 -1.89 14.52 -12.76
N TYR A 145 -0.95 15.30 -13.32
CA TYR A 145 -1.05 15.79 -14.69
C TYR A 145 -0.82 14.73 -15.76
N SER A 146 -0.35 13.51 -15.41
CA SER A 146 -0.07 12.48 -16.40
C SER A 146 -1.34 12.04 -17.15
N GLY A 147 -2.46 11.92 -16.43
CA GLY A 147 -3.76 11.59 -17.02
C GLY A 147 -4.28 12.70 -17.94
N THR A 148 -4.17 13.96 -17.52
CA THR A 148 -4.61 15.10 -18.34
C THR A 148 -3.74 15.28 -19.59
N ILE A 149 -2.42 15.08 -19.46
CA ILE A 149 -1.49 15.16 -20.59
C ILE A 149 -1.73 13.99 -21.57
N ALA A 150 -1.93 12.77 -21.06
CA ALA A 150 -2.23 11.62 -21.90
C ALA A 150 -3.57 11.79 -22.66
N LEU A 151 -4.59 12.33 -21.99
CA LEU A 151 -5.87 12.65 -22.61
C LEU A 151 -5.72 13.74 -23.69
N ALA A 152 -5.00 14.81 -23.39
CA ALA A 152 -4.73 15.89 -24.35
C ALA A 152 -3.97 15.39 -25.59
N LEU A 153 -2.97 14.52 -25.39
CA LEU A 153 -2.25 13.86 -26.48
C LEU A 153 -3.17 12.97 -27.31
N LEU A 154 -4.03 12.18 -26.67
CA LEU A 154 -4.97 11.30 -27.37
C LEU A 154 -5.96 12.12 -28.21
N VAL A 155 -6.52 13.19 -27.66
CA VAL A 155 -7.44 14.09 -28.38
C VAL A 155 -6.71 14.79 -29.53
N SER A 156 -5.48 15.25 -29.32
CA SER A 156 -4.67 15.87 -30.39
C SER A 156 -4.34 14.87 -31.50
N LEU A 157 -4.02 13.61 -31.15
CA LEU A 157 -3.70 12.57 -32.12
C LEU A 157 -4.95 12.19 -32.94
N VAL A 158 -6.07 11.94 -32.28
CA VAL A 158 -7.34 11.60 -32.94
C VAL A 158 -7.81 12.77 -33.81
N GLY A 159 -7.74 14.00 -33.29
CA GLY A 159 -8.08 15.21 -34.06
C GLY A 159 -7.17 15.41 -35.27
N GLY A 160 -5.86 15.19 -35.12
CA GLY A 160 -4.90 15.26 -36.23
C GLY A 160 -5.14 14.20 -37.30
N LEU A 161 -5.45 12.96 -36.90
CA LEU A 161 -5.77 11.86 -37.82
C LEU A 161 -7.07 12.13 -38.60
N LEU A 162 -8.09 12.66 -37.92
CA LEU A 162 -9.35 13.08 -38.54
C LEU A 162 -9.16 14.27 -39.49
N TYR A 163 -8.29 15.22 -39.15
CA TYR A 163 -7.97 16.36 -40.01
C TYR A 163 -7.22 15.93 -41.28
N LEU A 164 -6.21 15.08 -41.16
CA LEU A 164 -5.43 14.57 -42.30
C LEU A 164 -6.25 13.65 -43.21
N ARG A 165 -7.21 12.90 -42.66
CA ARG A 165 -8.10 12.01 -43.43
C ARG A 165 -9.50 12.59 -43.64
N ARG A 166 -9.67 13.92 -43.57
CA ARG A 166 -10.98 14.59 -43.68
C ARG A 166 -11.76 14.24 -44.95
N ASN A 167 -11.06 13.97 -46.05
CA ASN A 167 -11.68 13.62 -47.34
C ASN A 167 -11.95 12.12 -47.51
N ASN A 168 -11.52 11.26 -46.58
CA ASN A 168 -11.74 9.82 -46.60
C ASN A 168 -12.26 9.32 -45.24
N LEU A 169 -13.45 9.79 -44.87
CA LEU A 169 -14.16 9.41 -43.63
C LEU A 169 -14.89 8.08 -43.73
N GLU A 170 -14.72 7.31 -44.82
CA GLU A 170 -15.38 6.00 -45.00
C GLU A 170 -15.06 5.03 -43.84
N PHE A 171 -13.87 5.16 -43.25
CA PHE A 171 -13.48 4.40 -42.05
C PHE A 171 -14.42 4.63 -40.85
N ILE A 172 -14.94 5.85 -40.67
CA ILE A 172 -15.85 6.20 -39.57
C ILE A 172 -17.26 5.65 -39.83
N TYR A 173 -17.68 5.51 -41.08
CA TYR A 173 -18.99 4.95 -41.40
C TYR A 173 -18.99 3.42 -41.44
N ASN A 174 -17.82 2.78 -41.35
CA ASN A 174 -17.72 1.33 -41.40
C ASN A 174 -18.25 0.68 -40.11
N LYS A 175 -19.47 0.11 -40.20
CA LYS A 175 -20.14 -0.60 -39.09
C LYS A 175 -19.33 -1.79 -38.56
N THR A 176 -18.59 -2.49 -39.42
CA THR A 176 -17.76 -3.64 -38.98
C THR A 176 -16.55 -3.18 -38.17
N GLY A 177 -15.97 -2.04 -38.52
CA GLY A 177 -14.89 -1.41 -37.75
C GLY A 177 -15.34 -1.06 -36.33
N TRP A 178 -16.52 -0.46 -36.18
CA TRP A 178 -17.10 -0.16 -34.86
C TRP A 178 -17.47 -1.40 -34.07
N ALA A 179 -18.00 -2.44 -34.73
CA ALA A 179 -18.30 -3.71 -34.08
C ALA A 179 -17.02 -4.37 -33.53
N MET A 180 -15.93 -4.38 -34.31
CA MET A 180 -14.63 -4.88 -33.87
C MET A 180 -14.05 -4.06 -32.70
N ALA A 181 -14.12 -2.73 -32.79
CA ALA A 181 -13.65 -1.86 -31.71
C ALA A 181 -14.44 -2.08 -30.41
N ALA A 182 -15.77 -2.19 -30.49
CA ALA A 182 -16.62 -2.48 -29.35
C ALA A 182 -16.29 -3.85 -28.72
N LEU A 183 -16.09 -4.89 -29.54
CA LEU A 183 -15.67 -6.21 -29.06
C LEU A 183 -14.32 -6.16 -28.34
N CYS A 184 -13.33 -5.44 -28.87
CA CYS A 184 -12.04 -5.27 -28.21
C CYS A 184 -12.18 -4.64 -26.81
N VAL A 185 -13.04 -3.63 -26.66
CA VAL A 185 -13.31 -2.99 -25.36
C VAL A 185 -13.98 -3.97 -24.40
N VAL A 186 -15.00 -4.70 -24.86
CA VAL A 186 -15.70 -5.70 -24.04
C VAL A 186 -14.73 -6.78 -23.56
N PHE A 187 -13.87 -7.32 -24.42
CA PHE A 187 -12.88 -8.31 -24.03
C PHE A 187 -11.87 -7.76 -23.03
N ALA A 188 -11.33 -6.55 -23.27
CA ALA A 188 -10.39 -5.92 -22.34
C ALA A 188 -11.00 -5.69 -20.95
N MET A 189 -12.26 -5.29 -20.88
CA MET A 189 -12.94 -5.03 -19.61
C MET A 189 -13.33 -6.33 -18.89
N THR A 190 -13.78 -7.36 -19.62
CA THR A 190 -14.18 -8.65 -19.04
C THR A 190 -13.00 -9.51 -18.58
N SER A 191 -11.81 -9.33 -19.14
CA SER A 191 -10.62 -10.13 -18.76
C SER A 191 -9.95 -9.70 -17.45
N GLY A 192 -10.42 -8.60 -16.83
CA GLY A 192 -9.91 -8.10 -15.55
C GLY A 192 -8.82 -7.01 -15.65
N GLN A 193 -8.69 -6.30 -16.78
CA GLN A 193 -7.67 -5.23 -16.91
C GLN A 193 -7.82 -4.11 -15.86
N MET A 194 -9.06 -3.82 -15.43
CA MET A 194 -9.30 -2.84 -14.36
C MET A 194 -8.76 -3.32 -13.01
N TRP A 195 -8.83 -4.63 -12.73
CA TRP A 195 -8.21 -5.22 -11.54
C TRP A 195 -6.70 -4.97 -11.58
N ASN A 196 -6.07 -5.23 -12.72
CA ASN A 196 -4.63 -5.05 -12.92
C ASN A 196 -4.22 -3.59 -12.71
N HIS A 197 -4.98 -2.64 -13.25
CA HIS A 197 -4.68 -1.22 -13.11
C HIS A 197 -4.76 -0.74 -11.64
N ILE A 198 -5.73 -1.23 -10.87
CA ILE A 198 -5.93 -0.80 -9.47
C ILE A 198 -4.86 -1.40 -8.55
N ARG A 199 -4.55 -2.69 -8.69
CA ARG A 199 -3.69 -3.41 -7.75
C ARG A 199 -2.23 -3.55 -8.20
N GLY A 200 -1.95 -3.45 -9.50
CA GLY A 200 -0.59 -3.56 -10.06
C GLY A 200 0.13 -4.88 -9.72
N PRO A 201 -0.44 -6.06 -10.03
CA PRO A 201 0.20 -7.34 -9.71
C PRO A 201 1.46 -7.56 -10.58
N PRO A 202 2.40 -8.42 -10.15
CA PRO A 202 3.51 -8.83 -11.01
C PRO A 202 3.01 -9.62 -12.23
N TYR A 203 3.80 -9.65 -13.30
CA TYR A 203 3.43 -10.34 -14.54
C TYR A 203 3.35 -11.86 -14.38
N ALA A 204 4.31 -12.45 -13.67
CA ALA A 204 4.37 -13.86 -13.31
C ALA A 204 5.20 -14.03 -12.03
N HIS A 205 5.04 -15.15 -11.32
CA HIS A 205 5.79 -15.44 -10.10
C HIS A 205 6.67 -16.68 -10.30
N LYS A 206 7.95 -16.60 -9.91
CA LYS A 206 8.87 -17.74 -9.94
C LYS A 206 8.80 -18.47 -8.60
N ASN A 207 8.49 -19.76 -8.63
CA ASN A 207 8.48 -20.56 -7.42
C ASN A 207 9.91 -20.67 -6.86
N PRO A 208 10.18 -20.21 -5.62
CA PRO A 208 11.53 -20.20 -5.04
C PRO A 208 12.15 -21.60 -4.88
N GLN A 209 11.34 -22.65 -4.80
CA GLN A 209 11.81 -24.01 -4.55
C GLN A 209 12.18 -24.76 -5.84
N ASN A 210 11.46 -24.51 -6.95
CA ASN A 210 11.61 -25.25 -8.20
C ASN A 210 12.13 -24.39 -9.36
N GLY A 211 12.25 -23.07 -9.19
CA GLY A 211 12.68 -22.13 -10.24
C GLY A 211 11.68 -21.93 -11.40
N GLN A 212 10.58 -22.71 -11.43
CA GLN A 212 9.57 -22.63 -12.48
C GLN A 212 8.71 -21.36 -12.35
N VAL A 213 8.41 -20.75 -13.50
CA VAL A 213 7.56 -19.56 -13.60
C VAL A 213 6.09 -19.99 -13.64
N SER A 214 5.29 -19.58 -12.65
CA SER A 214 3.84 -19.74 -12.68
C SER A 214 3.17 -18.48 -13.25
N TYR A 215 2.39 -18.66 -14.30
CA TYR A 215 1.61 -17.61 -14.96
C TYR A 215 0.19 -17.46 -14.41
N ILE A 216 -0.26 -18.43 -13.61
CA ILE A 216 -1.60 -18.44 -12.99
C ILE A 216 -1.42 -18.34 -11.47
N HIS A 217 -2.19 -17.46 -10.84
CA HIS A 217 -2.16 -17.29 -9.39
C HIS A 217 -2.99 -18.37 -8.70
N GLY A 218 -2.50 -18.98 -7.62
CA GLY A 218 -3.19 -20.09 -6.94
C GLY A 218 -4.42 -19.68 -6.09
N SER A 219 -4.49 -18.42 -5.66
CA SER A 219 -5.66 -17.88 -4.95
C SER A 219 -6.75 -17.38 -5.90
N SER A 220 -8.01 -17.53 -5.51
CA SER A 220 -9.20 -17.01 -6.22
C SER A 220 -9.34 -15.48 -6.15
N GLN A 221 -8.78 -14.83 -5.14
CA GLN A 221 -8.91 -13.38 -4.95
C GLN A 221 -7.86 -12.54 -5.69
N ALA A 222 -6.82 -13.19 -6.22
CA ALA A 222 -5.69 -12.53 -6.87
C ALA A 222 -5.44 -13.11 -8.27
N GLN A 223 -4.84 -12.28 -9.11
CA GLN A 223 -4.64 -12.53 -10.53
C GLN A 223 -3.29 -11.95 -10.97
N PHE A 224 -2.60 -12.64 -11.87
CA PHE A 224 -1.41 -12.11 -12.53
C PHE A 224 -1.76 -11.39 -13.84
N VAL A 225 -0.88 -10.49 -14.30
CA VAL A 225 -1.10 -9.79 -15.58
C VAL A 225 -1.14 -10.80 -16.74
N ALA A 226 -0.23 -11.77 -16.76
CA ALA A 226 -0.22 -12.84 -17.77
C ALA A 226 -1.55 -13.62 -17.80
N GLU A 227 -2.12 -13.91 -16.62
CA GLU A 227 -3.40 -14.61 -16.50
C GLU A 227 -4.53 -13.84 -17.19
N SER A 228 -4.60 -12.51 -17.03
CA SER A 228 -5.61 -11.69 -17.70
C SER A 228 -5.50 -11.72 -19.23
N HIS A 229 -4.30 -11.80 -19.79
CA HIS A 229 -4.09 -11.91 -21.24
C HIS A 229 -4.49 -13.30 -21.76
N ILE A 230 -4.24 -14.35 -20.98
CA ILE A 230 -4.70 -15.71 -21.31
C ILE A 230 -6.23 -15.72 -21.37
N ILE A 231 -6.93 -15.22 -20.35
CA ILE A 231 -8.40 -15.17 -20.33
C ILE A 231 -8.96 -14.32 -21.48
N LEU A 232 -8.31 -13.19 -21.80
CA LEU A 232 -8.66 -12.35 -22.95
C LEU A 232 -8.65 -13.15 -24.26
N LEU A 233 -7.56 -13.89 -24.52
CA LEU A 233 -7.40 -14.70 -25.72
C LEU A 233 -8.45 -15.82 -25.78
N LEU A 234 -8.72 -16.48 -24.65
CA LEU A 234 -9.72 -17.56 -24.59
C LEU A 234 -11.14 -17.05 -24.87
N ASN A 235 -11.54 -15.94 -24.26
CA ASN A 235 -12.86 -15.33 -24.51
C ASN A 235 -13.00 -14.85 -25.96
N THR A 236 -11.93 -14.31 -26.54
CA THR A 236 -11.90 -13.90 -27.95
C THR A 236 -12.07 -15.10 -28.86
N ALA A 237 -11.36 -16.20 -28.59
CA ALA A 237 -11.48 -17.44 -29.35
C ALA A 237 -12.90 -17.99 -29.28
N ILE A 238 -13.48 -18.16 -28.09
CA ILE A 238 -14.85 -18.67 -27.92
C ILE A 238 -15.86 -17.81 -28.69
N THR A 239 -15.73 -16.47 -28.60
CA THR A 239 -16.63 -15.56 -29.32
C THR A 239 -16.46 -15.66 -30.84
N MET A 240 -15.22 -15.80 -31.33
CA MET A 240 -14.94 -16.03 -32.75
C MET A 240 -15.58 -17.33 -33.23
N GLY A 241 -15.49 -18.41 -32.45
CA GLY A 241 -16.17 -19.67 -32.76
C GLY A 241 -17.69 -19.51 -32.86
N MET A 242 -18.29 -18.72 -31.96
CA MET A 242 -19.73 -18.43 -32.00
C MET A 242 -20.14 -17.56 -33.20
N VAL A 243 -19.31 -16.58 -33.58
CA VAL A 243 -19.53 -15.75 -34.78
C VAL A 243 -19.47 -16.62 -36.04
N LEU A 244 -18.49 -17.52 -36.16
CA LEU A 244 -18.37 -18.45 -37.28
C LEU A 244 -19.58 -19.38 -37.39
N LEU A 245 -20.14 -19.84 -36.27
CA LEU A 245 -21.37 -20.65 -36.26
C LEU A 245 -22.57 -19.87 -36.81
N ASN A 246 -22.71 -18.60 -36.43
CA ASN A 246 -23.81 -17.75 -36.92
C ASN A 246 -23.64 -17.40 -38.41
N GLU A 247 -22.39 -17.16 -38.83
CA GLU A 247 -22.07 -16.92 -40.24
C GLU A 247 -22.31 -18.18 -41.08
N ALA A 248 -21.96 -19.37 -40.57
CA ALA A 248 -22.28 -20.63 -41.22
C ALA A 248 -23.80 -20.84 -41.36
N ALA A 249 -24.60 -20.44 -40.38
CA ALA A 249 -26.06 -20.57 -40.44
C ALA A 249 -26.70 -19.65 -41.49
N THR A 250 -26.16 -18.44 -41.66
CA THR A 250 -26.72 -17.40 -42.56
C THR A 250 -26.11 -17.41 -43.96
N SER A 251 -24.95 -18.05 -44.14
CA SER A 251 -24.26 -18.13 -45.44
C SER A 251 -25.07 -18.93 -46.48
N LYS A 252 -25.29 -18.30 -47.64
CA LYS A 252 -25.96 -18.88 -48.82
C LYS A 252 -25.00 -19.56 -49.80
N GLY A 253 -23.73 -19.74 -49.42
CA GLY A 253 -22.70 -20.35 -50.28
C GLY A 253 -22.80 -21.87 -50.40
N ASP A 254 -21.75 -22.47 -50.99
CA ASP A 254 -21.64 -23.93 -51.18
C ASP A 254 -21.85 -24.70 -49.87
N VAL A 255 -22.66 -25.76 -49.93
CA VAL A 255 -22.98 -26.61 -48.76
C VAL A 255 -21.72 -27.19 -48.11
N GLY A 256 -20.70 -27.51 -48.91
CA GLY A 256 -19.41 -28.00 -48.41
C GLY A 256 -18.66 -26.97 -47.54
N LYS A 257 -18.53 -25.73 -48.02
CA LYS A 257 -17.88 -24.64 -47.26
C LYS A 257 -18.63 -24.35 -45.97
N ARG A 258 -19.96 -24.29 -46.05
CA ARG A 258 -20.83 -24.07 -44.87
C ARG A 258 -20.63 -25.15 -43.79
N ARG A 259 -20.55 -26.42 -44.21
CA ARG A 259 -20.34 -27.55 -43.30
C ARG A 259 -18.97 -27.46 -42.61
N ILE A 260 -17.93 -27.09 -43.35
CA ILE A 260 -16.58 -26.91 -42.78
C ILE A 260 -16.57 -25.77 -41.76
N ILE A 261 -17.13 -24.60 -42.08
CA ILE A 261 -17.17 -23.45 -41.16
C ILE A 261 -17.95 -23.80 -39.89
N CYS A 262 -19.08 -24.51 -40.02
CA CYS A 262 -19.86 -24.95 -38.86
C CYS A 262 -19.08 -25.93 -37.97
N LEU A 263 -18.40 -26.92 -38.55
CA LEU A 263 -17.59 -27.88 -37.81
C LEU A 263 -16.40 -27.20 -37.11
N VAL A 264 -15.72 -26.27 -37.79
CA VAL A 264 -14.62 -25.49 -37.22
C VAL A 264 -15.12 -24.61 -36.08
N GLY A 265 -16.23 -23.89 -36.27
CA GLY A 265 -16.83 -23.05 -35.23
C GLY A 265 -17.23 -23.84 -33.99
N LEU A 266 -17.87 -25.00 -34.17
CA LEU A 266 -18.26 -25.88 -33.06
C LEU A 266 -17.05 -26.44 -32.33
N GLY A 267 -16.05 -26.94 -33.07
CA GLY A 267 -14.81 -27.44 -32.48
C GLY A 267 -14.07 -26.38 -31.67
N LEU A 268 -14.02 -25.15 -32.18
CA LEU A 268 -13.37 -24.02 -31.53
C LEU A 268 -14.08 -23.65 -30.22
N VAL A 269 -15.41 -23.50 -30.23
CA VAL A 269 -16.18 -23.21 -29.01
C VAL A 269 -15.96 -24.31 -27.97
N VAL A 270 -16.13 -25.57 -28.35
CA VAL A 270 -16.03 -26.72 -27.45
C VAL A 270 -14.63 -26.84 -26.84
N PHE A 271 -13.58 -26.71 -27.65
CA PHE A 271 -12.20 -26.83 -27.19
C PHE A 271 -11.80 -25.70 -26.24
N PHE A 272 -11.99 -24.44 -26.63
CA PHE A 272 -11.58 -23.30 -25.82
C PHE A 272 -12.44 -23.11 -24.57
N PHE A 273 -13.74 -23.44 -24.63
CA PHE A 273 -14.60 -23.46 -23.44
C PHE A 273 -14.15 -24.54 -22.44
N SER A 274 -13.77 -25.73 -22.93
CA SER A 274 -13.21 -26.78 -22.08
C SER A 274 -11.93 -26.33 -21.38
N PHE A 275 -11.04 -25.67 -22.12
CA PHE A 275 -9.78 -25.17 -21.59
C PHE A 275 -9.98 -24.06 -20.55
N LEU A 276 -10.91 -23.13 -20.80
CA LEU A 276 -11.29 -22.10 -19.83
C LEU A 276 -11.82 -22.71 -18.53
N LEU A 277 -12.66 -23.75 -18.63
CA LEU A 277 -13.23 -24.44 -17.48
C LEU A 277 -12.18 -25.25 -16.69
N SER A 278 -11.18 -25.82 -17.37
CA SER A 278 -10.01 -26.47 -16.73
C SER A 278 -9.17 -25.46 -15.93
N ILE A 279 -8.87 -24.27 -16.50
CA ILE A 279 -8.18 -23.20 -15.76
C ILE A 279 -9.00 -22.75 -14.54
N PHE A 280 -10.30 -22.54 -14.73
CA PHE A 280 -11.20 -22.14 -13.64
C PHE A 280 -11.20 -23.16 -12.49
N ARG A 281 -11.27 -24.45 -12.81
CA ARG A 281 -11.19 -25.55 -11.85
C ARG A 281 -9.85 -25.60 -11.12
N SER A 282 -8.74 -25.36 -11.81
CA SER A 282 -7.41 -25.30 -11.19
C SER A 282 -7.33 -24.20 -10.11
N LYS A 283 -8.03 -23.09 -10.31
CA LYS A 283 -8.10 -22.00 -9.32
C LYS A 283 -9.13 -22.31 -8.20
N TYR A 284 -10.27 -22.89 -8.55
CA TYR A 284 -11.32 -23.29 -7.60
C TYR A 284 -11.31 -24.81 -7.36
N HIS A 285 -10.50 -25.26 -6.40
CA HIS A 285 -10.34 -26.66 -6.04
C HIS A 285 -11.66 -27.36 -5.63
N GLY A 286 -12.67 -26.61 -5.21
CA GLY A 286 -14.00 -27.12 -4.87
C GLY A 286 -14.95 -27.29 -6.07
N TYR A 287 -14.55 -26.94 -7.29
CA TYR A 287 -15.42 -27.04 -8.47
C TYR A 287 -15.40 -28.48 -9.06
N PRO A 288 -16.54 -29.21 -9.04
CA PRO A 288 -16.56 -30.64 -9.34
C PRO A 288 -16.71 -30.96 -10.84
N TYR A 289 -17.10 -30.00 -11.68
CA TYR A 289 -17.45 -30.25 -13.08
C TYR A 289 -16.25 -30.04 -14.01
N SER A 290 -16.15 -30.88 -15.05
CA SER A 290 -15.21 -30.78 -16.16
C SER A 290 -15.93 -31.13 -17.46
N PHE A 291 -15.65 -30.42 -18.55
CA PHE A 291 -16.27 -30.72 -19.85
C PHE A 291 -15.50 -31.80 -20.61
N LEU A 292 -14.39 -31.45 -21.27
CA LEU A 292 -13.53 -32.41 -21.99
C LEU A 292 -12.14 -32.58 -21.38
N ILE A 293 -11.58 -31.50 -20.84
CA ILE A 293 -10.21 -31.47 -20.29
C ILE A 293 -10.33 -31.35 -18.77
N LYS A 294 -9.56 -32.17 -18.05
CA LYS A 294 -9.51 -32.15 -16.59
C LYS A 294 -8.66 -31.02 -16.04
#